data_AF-A0A5D2NQQ1-F1
#
_entry.id   AF-A0A5D2NQQ1-F1
#
_cell.length_a   1.000
_cell.length_b   1.000
_cell.length_c   1.000
_cell.angle_alpha   90.00
_cell.angle_beta   90.00
_cell.angle_gamma   90.00
#
_symmetry.space_group_name_H-M   'P 1'
#
loop_
_entity.id
_entity.type
_entity.pdbx_description
1 polymer ?
#
loop_
_entity_poly.entity_id
_entity_poly.type
_entity_poly.pdbx_seq_one_letter_code
_entity_poly.pdbx_strand_id
1 'polypeptide(L)'
;MTLLFSHLHQFSKTKSLTQALTRAKIPIVKLMNPVTGISCDICVNNVFAIVNTRLLRDYAKIDVRLRQLAFIMKHWAKSRGVNATYQRTLSSCAYVLMCIHFLQQRRPAILPCL
;
A
#
# COMPACT_ATOMS: atom_id res chain seq x y z
N MET A 1 -16.36 14.81 -9.38
CA MET A 1 -15.01 15.01 -9.95
C MET A 1 -14.53 16.47 -9.91
N THR A 2 -15.42 17.45 -9.85
CA THR A 2 -15.10 18.90 -9.79
C THR A 2 -14.51 19.36 -8.45
N LEU A 3 -14.93 18.76 -7.33
CA LEU A 3 -14.44 19.14 -5.98
C LEU A 3 -12.97 18.80 -5.72
N LEU A 4 -12.42 17.81 -6.44
CA LEU A 4 -11.01 17.42 -6.32
C LEU A 4 -10.11 18.44 -7.03
N PHE A 5 -10.58 19.04 -8.13
CA PHE A 5 -9.83 20.06 -8.87
C PHE A 5 -9.78 21.41 -8.15
N SER A 6 -10.88 21.86 -7.55
CA SER A 6 -10.93 23.15 -6.83
C SER A 6 -10.05 23.14 -5.57
N HIS A 7 -10.02 22.04 -4.82
CA HIS A 7 -9.15 21.91 -3.65
C HIS A 7 -7.66 21.72 -4.00
N LEU A 8 -7.34 21.10 -5.15
CA LEU A 8 -5.95 20.96 -5.59
C LEU A 8 -5.31 22.30 -5.99
N HIS A 9 -6.10 23.24 -6.52
CA HIS A 9 -5.64 24.58 -6.83
C HIS A 9 -5.22 25.37 -5.55
N GLN A 10 -5.78 24.99 -4.40
CA GLN A 10 -5.44 25.58 -3.09
C GLN A 10 -4.16 24.96 -2.49
N PHE A 11 -3.88 23.68 -2.77
CA PHE A 11 -2.63 23.00 -2.36
C PHE A 11 -1.39 23.45 -3.16
N SER A 12 -1.57 23.97 -4.38
CA SER A 12 -0.50 24.50 -5.25
C SER A 12 0.26 25.69 -4.66
N LYS A 13 -0.22 26.32 -3.58
CA LYS A 13 0.47 27.44 -2.91
C LYS A 13 1.67 27.00 -2.05
N THR A 14 1.82 25.69 -1.81
CA THR A 14 2.99 25.11 -1.15
C THR A 14 4.02 24.74 -2.20
N LYS A 15 5.33 25.00 -1.99
CA LYS A 15 6.44 24.64 -2.91
C LYS A 15 6.61 23.11 -3.16
N SER A 16 5.59 22.30 -2.90
CA SER A 16 5.57 20.86 -3.17
C SER A 16 5.41 20.58 -4.66
N LEU A 17 6.23 19.67 -5.18
CA LEU A 17 6.03 19.13 -6.53
C LEU A 17 4.76 18.26 -6.53
N THR A 18 3.84 18.56 -7.44
CA THR A 18 2.52 17.92 -7.55
C THR A 18 2.38 17.20 -8.88
N GLN A 19 2.01 15.91 -8.86
CA GLN A 19 1.63 15.15 -10.06
C GLN A 19 0.26 14.48 -9.86
N ALA A 20 -0.71 14.79 -10.71
CA ALA A 20 -2.03 14.20 -10.67
C ALA A 20 -2.17 13.03 -11.66
N LEU A 21 -2.56 11.85 -11.16
CA LEU A 21 -2.85 10.63 -11.92
C LEU A 21 -4.37 10.39 -11.94
N THR A 22 -5.08 11.18 -12.73
CA THR A 22 -6.56 11.22 -12.72
C THR A 22 -7.22 10.11 -13.55
N ARG A 23 -6.48 9.48 -14.48
CA ARG A 23 -7.00 8.44 -15.38
C ARG A 23 -6.89 7.01 -14.82
N ALA A 24 -6.28 6.84 -13.66
CA ALA A 24 -6.18 5.54 -13.01
C ALA A 24 -7.52 5.12 -12.38
N LYS A 25 -7.70 3.80 -12.15
CA LYS A 25 -8.90 3.25 -11.48
C LYS A 25 -9.19 3.93 -10.13
N ILE A 26 -8.13 4.28 -9.39
CA ILE A 26 -8.20 5.12 -8.19
C ILE A 26 -7.39 6.38 -8.51
N PRO A 27 -8.02 7.56 -8.61
CA PRO A 27 -7.32 8.82 -8.82
C PRO A 27 -6.38 9.12 -7.65
N ILE A 28 -5.11 9.41 -7.98
CA ILE A 28 -4.08 9.72 -7.00
C ILE A 28 -3.43 11.07 -7.33
N VAL A 29 -3.11 11.83 -6.30
CA VAL A 29 -2.28 13.03 -6.37
C VAL A 29 -1.00 12.74 -5.60
N LYS A 30 0.13 12.74 -6.32
CA LYS A 30 1.45 12.60 -5.72
C LYS A 30 1.97 13.97 -5.31
N LEU A 31 2.43 14.07 -4.07
CA LEU A 31 3.07 15.25 -3.50
C LEU A 31 4.49 14.88 -3.10
N MET A 32 5.45 15.77 -3.36
CA MET A 32 6.79 15.67 -2.80
C MET A 32 7.10 16.91 -1.99
N ASN A 33 7.44 16.72 -0.71
CA ASN A 33 7.96 17.80 0.11
C ASN A 33 9.39 18.12 -0.33
N PRO A 34 9.69 19.34 -0.82
CA PRO A 34 11.01 19.69 -1.36
C PRO A 34 12.07 19.80 -0.27
N VAL A 35 11.69 20.02 1.00
CA VAL A 35 12.62 20.18 2.12
C VAL A 35 13.03 18.82 2.67
N THR A 36 12.08 17.91 2.85
CA THR A 36 12.35 16.58 3.46
C THR A 36 12.56 15.47 2.43
N GLY A 37 12.22 15.70 1.16
CA GLY A 37 12.23 14.68 0.11
C GLY A 37 11.14 13.61 0.25
N ILE A 38 10.23 13.74 1.22
CA ILE A 38 9.17 12.76 1.47
C ILE A 38 8.12 12.85 0.35
N SER A 39 7.83 11.70 -0.27
CA SER A 39 6.75 11.54 -1.26
C SER A 39 5.50 10.99 -0.58
N CYS A 40 4.34 11.58 -0.92
CA CYS A 40 3.04 11.21 -0.39
C CYS A 40 2.03 11.03 -1.53
N ASP A 41 1.20 10.00 -1.45
CA ASP A 41 0.11 9.76 -2.39
C ASP A 41 -1.24 10.08 -1.70
N ILE A 42 -2.01 11.00 -2.27
CA ILE A 42 -3.36 11.35 -1.80
C ILE A 42 -4.38 10.74 -2.76
N CYS A 43 -5.33 9.98 -2.24
CA CYS A 43 -6.48 9.49 -3.00
C CYS A 43 -7.77 9.69 -2.20
N VAL A 44 -8.90 9.74 -2.89
CA VAL A 44 -10.22 9.95 -2.27
C VAL A 44 -11.07 8.69 -2.46
N ASN A 45 -11.84 8.33 -1.42
CA ASN A 45 -12.78 7.20 -1.40
C ASN A 45 -12.17 5.81 -1.64
N ASN A 46 -10.90 5.59 -1.30
CA ASN A 46 -10.28 4.26 -1.35
C ASN A 46 -10.56 3.45 -0.07
N VAL A 47 -11.84 3.16 0.20
CA VAL A 47 -12.28 2.43 1.42
C VAL A 47 -11.66 1.03 1.49
N PHE A 48 -11.49 0.36 0.34
CA PHE A 48 -10.83 -0.94 0.26
C PHE A 48 -9.38 -0.90 0.79
N ALA A 49 -8.62 0.16 0.52
CA ALA A 49 -7.27 0.30 1.07
C ALA A 49 -7.26 0.46 2.60
N ILE A 50 -8.28 1.12 3.17
CA ILE A 50 -8.44 1.27 4.62
C ILE A 50 -8.70 -0.09 5.26
N VAL A 51 -9.66 -0.86 4.71
CA VAL A 51 -10.02 -2.19 5.21
C VAL A 51 -8.82 -3.15 5.11
N ASN A 52 -8.14 -3.19 3.97
CA ASN A 52 -6.96 -4.04 3.78
C ASN A 52 -5.85 -3.67 4.77
N THR A 53 -5.58 -2.38 4.96
CA THR A 53 -4.56 -1.92 5.91
C THR A 53 -4.90 -2.31 7.35
N ARG A 54 -6.19 -2.23 7.73
CA ARG A 54 -6.65 -2.67 9.04
C ARG A 54 -6.47 -4.18 9.22
N LEU A 55 -6.92 -4.98 8.26
CA LEU A 55 -6.76 -6.43 8.28
C LEU A 55 -5.29 -6.85 8.45
N LEU A 56 -4.40 -6.33 7.60
CA LEU A 56 -2.98 -6.66 7.65
C LEU A 56 -2.33 -6.21 8.96
N ARG A 57 -2.75 -5.07 9.51
CA ARG A 57 -2.31 -4.59 10.82
C ARG A 57 -2.74 -5.52 11.94
N ASP A 58 -3.99 -5.96 11.93
CA ASP A 58 -4.53 -6.81 12.99
C ASP A 58 -3.84 -8.18 12.97
N TYR A 59 -3.64 -8.80 11.81
CA TYR A 59 -2.82 -10.01 11.70
C TYR A 59 -1.36 -9.81 12.15
N ALA A 60 -0.74 -8.66 11.84
CA ALA A 60 0.63 -8.37 12.25
C ALA A 60 0.80 -8.18 13.76
N LYS A 61 -0.29 -7.93 14.49
CA LYS A 61 -0.31 -7.88 15.95
C LYS A 61 -0.48 -9.25 16.60
N ILE A 62 -1.06 -10.23 15.89
CA ILE A 62 -1.26 -11.59 16.41
C ILE A 62 0.09 -12.29 16.60
N ASP A 63 0.95 -12.27 15.57
CA ASP A 63 2.24 -12.95 15.62
C ASP A 63 3.37 -12.18 14.92
N VAL A 64 4.52 -12.05 15.59
CA VAL A 64 5.69 -11.32 15.09
C VAL A 64 6.28 -11.93 13.81
N ARG A 65 6.16 -13.25 13.63
CA ARG A 65 6.69 -13.97 12.47
C ARG A 65 6.06 -13.52 11.17
N LEU A 66 4.80 -13.05 11.19
CA LEU A 66 4.17 -12.47 10.01
C LEU A 66 4.92 -11.23 9.53
N ARG A 67 5.31 -10.33 10.44
CA ARG A 67 6.06 -9.11 10.07
C ARG A 67 7.40 -9.48 9.45
N GLN A 68 8.13 -10.39 10.08
CA GLN A 68 9.42 -10.88 9.59
C GLN A 68 9.29 -11.52 8.19
N LEU A 69 8.33 -12.44 8.03
CA LEU A 69 8.07 -13.12 6.76
C LEU A 69 7.64 -12.13 5.67
N ALA A 70 6.78 -11.17 5.99
CA ALA A 70 6.36 -10.13 5.07
C ALA A 70 7.53 -9.25 4.60
N PHE A 71 8.47 -8.90 5.49
CA PHE A 71 9.68 -8.16 5.11
C PHE A 71 10.57 -8.98 4.17
N ILE A 72 10.82 -10.25 4.49
CA ILE A 72 11.61 -11.16 3.66
C ILE A 72 10.96 -11.30 2.28
N MET A 73 9.66 -11.57 2.23
CA MET A 73 8.93 -11.75 0.98
C MET A 73 8.92 -10.49 0.12
N LYS A 74 8.73 -9.31 0.74
CA LYS A 74 8.80 -8.03 0.03
C LYS A 74 10.19 -7.73 -0.51
N HIS A 75 11.23 -8.00 0.28
CA HIS A 75 12.61 -7.83 -0.15
C HIS A 75 12.92 -8.76 -1.33
N TRP A 76 12.59 -10.04 -1.21
CA TRP A 76 12.74 -11.02 -2.30
C TRP A 76 11.98 -10.58 -3.56
N ALA A 77 10.71 -10.17 -3.43
CA ALA A 77 9.90 -9.75 -4.56
C ALA A 77 10.48 -8.50 -5.27
N LYS A 78 11.02 -7.55 -4.49
CA LYS A 78 11.72 -6.38 -5.04
C LYS A 78 12.99 -6.79 -5.77
N SER A 79 13.82 -7.63 -5.18
CA SER A 79 15.09 -8.09 -5.77
C SER A 79 14.89 -8.90 -7.05
N ARG A 80 13.72 -9.54 -7.22
CA ARG A 80 13.35 -10.30 -8.42
C ARG A 80 12.53 -9.48 -9.43
N GLY A 81 12.26 -8.21 -9.16
CA GLY A 81 11.46 -7.35 -10.04
C GLY A 81 9.98 -7.73 -10.14
N VAL A 82 9.46 -8.57 -9.24
CA VAL A 82 8.08 -9.08 -9.27
C VAL A 82 7.11 -8.28 -8.38
N ASN A 83 7.50 -7.08 -7.93
CA ASN A 83 6.65 -6.16 -7.18
C ASN A 83 6.34 -4.88 -7.97
N ALA A 84 6.10 -5.02 -9.28
CA ALA A 84 5.68 -3.94 -10.17
C ALA A 84 4.23 -4.20 -10.61
N THR A 85 3.26 -3.70 -9.84
CA THR A 85 1.82 -3.86 -10.16
C THR A 85 1.45 -3.30 -11.54
N TYR A 86 2.19 -2.29 -12.03
CA TYR A 86 2.05 -1.76 -13.38
C TYR A 86 2.48 -2.76 -14.48
N GLN A 87 3.35 -3.71 -14.15
CA GLN A 87 3.82 -4.79 -15.03
C GLN A 87 3.03 -6.10 -14.83
N ARG A 88 1.79 -6.03 -14.30
CA ARG A 88 0.91 -7.18 -14.03
C ARG A 88 1.43 -8.17 -12.97
N THR A 89 2.38 -7.77 -12.13
CA THR A 89 2.84 -8.62 -11.01
C THR A 89 2.01 -8.36 -9.75
N LEU A 90 2.18 -9.22 -8.73
CA LEU A 90 1.41 -9.13 -7.48
C LEU A 90 1.67 -7.81 -6.74
N SER A 91 0.62 -7.29 -6.09
CA SER A 91 0.75 -6.10 -5.25
C SER A 91 1.44 -6.44 -3.93
N SER A 92 2.03 -5.43 -3.28
CA SER A 92 2.62 -5.59 -1.96
C SER A 92 1.63 -6.10 -0.91
N CYS A 93 0.32 -5.86 -1.06
CA CYS A 93 -0.70 -6.43 -0.17
C CYS A 93 -0.92 -7.92 -0.44
N ALA A 94 -0.91 -8.34 -1.72
CA ALA A 94 -1.06 -9.74 -2.10
C ALA A 94 0.07 -10.62 -1.53
N TYR A 95 1.31 -10.13 -1.53
CA TYR A 95 2.43 -10.83 -0.89
C TYR A 95 2.22 -11.04 0.61
N VAL A 96 1.65 -10.05 1.33
CA VAL A 96 1.36 -10.20 2.76
C VAL A 96 0.21 -11.19 2.98
N LEU A 97 -0.82 -11.18 2.13
CA LEU A 97 -1.91 -12.17 2.20
C LEU A 97 -1.40 -13.60 1.98
N MET A 98 -0.47 -13.81 1.04
CA MET A 98 0.20 -15.11 0.88
C MET A 98 0.94 -15.54 2.15
N CYS A 99 1.63 -14.60 2.82
CA CYS A 99 2.30 -14.89 4.08
C CYS A 99 1.30 -15.27 5.19
N ILE A 100 0.16 -14.58 5.26
CA ILE A 100 -0.92 -14.90 6.20
C ILE A 100 -1.43 -16.32 5.94
N HIS A 101 -1.76 -16.62 4.68
CA HIS A 101 -2.25 -17.95 4.28
C HIS A 101 -1.26 -19.07 4.62
N PHE A 102 0.03 -18.84 4.34
CA PHE A 102 1.09 -19.78 4.70
C PHE A 102 1.13 -20.08 6.21
N LEU A 103 0.97 -19.05 7.05
CA LEU A 103 0.98 -19.18 8.51
C LEU A 103 -0.31 -19.81 9.07
N GLN A 104 -1.45 -19.61 8.42
CA GLN A 104 -2.71 -20.30 8.73
C GLN A 104 -2.61 -21.82 8.49
N GLN A 105 -1.86 -22.23 7.46
CA GLN A 105 -1.71 -23.65 7.08
C GLN A 105 -0.64 -24.42 7.87
N ARG A 106 0.04 -23.79 8.84
CA ARG A 106 1.01 -24.52 9.67
C ARG A 106 0.31 -25.52 10.59
N ARG A 107 1.06 -26.50 11.09
CA ARG A 107 0.61 -27.45 12.12
C ARG A 107 1.56 -27.36 13.33
N PRO A 108 1.12 -26.79 14.47
CA PRO A 108 -0.16 -26.12 14.69
C PRO A 108 -0.29 -24.80 13.90
N ALA A 109 -1.52 -24.33 13.67
CA ALA A 109 -1.78 -23.09 12.96
C ALA A 109 -1.20 -21.90 13.75
N ILE A 110 -0.51 -21.00 13.06
CA ILE A 110 0.12 -19.82 13.70
C ILE A 110 -0.83 -18.64 13.71
N LEU A 111 -1.59 -18.44 12.63
CA LEU A 111 -2.58 -17.38 12.51
C LEU A 111 -3.99 -17.97 12.39
N PRO A 112 -5.02 -17.26 12.87
CA PRO A 112 -6.41 -17.69 12.70
C PRO A 112 -6.88 -17.52 11.25
N CYS A 113 -7.90 -18.28 10.86
CA CYS A 113 -8.68 -18.03 9.65
C CYS A 113 -9.87 -17.14 10.01
N LEU A 114 -10.01 -16.00 9.32
CA LEU A 114 -11.13 -15.07 9.43
C LEU A 114 -12.04 -15.20 8.21
#